data_AF-A0A7W0GQG3-F1
#
_entry.id   AF-A0A7W0GQG3-F1
#
_cell.length_a   1.000
_cell.length_b   1.000
_cell.length_c   1.000
_cell.angle_alpha   90.00
_cell.angle_beta   90.00
_cell.angle_gamma   90.00
#
_symmetry.space_group_name_H-M   'P 1'
#
loop_
_entity.id
_entity.type
_entity.pdbx_description
1 polymer ?
#
loop_
_entity_poly.entity_id
_entity_poly.type
_entity_poly.pdbx_seq_one_letter_code
_entity_poly.pdbx_strand_id
1 'polypeptide(L)'
;MVCCITDDERKANEPSEAACAAETLTEKNHCRRCSVHGRPVSRKTVLLMLKADVLEQAMSGSYSFCAARDCPVVYFEDAGIHQFTVDDLRIRVGLKVKDDPIPLCYCFGFDERDIRDDISRTGNTTVPERISRLIREGFCACETRNPSGVCCLGEVNKAAKRLTMSTSSDV
;
A
#
# COMPACT_ATOMS: atom_id res chain seq x y z
N MET A 1 1.73 -23.23 18.74
CA MET A 1 0.60 -22.81 17.89
C MET A 1 1.05 -23.01 16.45
N VAL A 2 0.95 -24.25 15.99
CA VAL A 2 1.34 -24.67 14.63
C VAL A 2 0.14 -24.35 13.75
N CYS A 3 0.31 -23.51 12.74
CA CYS A 3 -0.66 -23.46 11.65
C CYS A 3 -0.56 -24.80 10.93
N CYS A 4 -1.51 -25.68 11.21
CA CYS A 4 -1.69 -26.93 10.49
C CYS A 4 -1.95 -26.62 9.02
N ILE A 5 -1.11 -27.11 8.12
CA ILE A 5 -1.50 -27.85 6.92
C ILE A 5 -0.25 -28.63 6.46
N THR A 6 -0.50 -29.91 6.17
CA THR A 6 0.39 -30.91 5.57
C THR A 6 0.46 -30.74 4.05
N ASP A 7 1.62 -31.09 3.49
CA ASP A 7 1.91 -31.11 2.05
C ASP A 7 0.94 -31.99 1.24
N ASP A 8 0.59 -31.57 0.01
CA ASP A 8 0.28 -32.49 -1.09
C ASP A 8 0.59 -31.84 -2.45
N GLU A 9 1.40 -32.56 -3.25
CA GLU A 9 1.81 -32.20 -4.61
C GLU A 9 0.94 -32.95 -5.63
N ARG A 10 0.53 -32.30 -6.74
CA ARG A 10 0.24 -33.02 -8.00
C ARG A 10 0.40 -32.19 -9.27
N LYS A 11 1.00 -32.86 -10.26
CA LYS A 11 1.45 -32.40 -11.59
C LYS A 11 0.33 -32.23 -12.65
N ALA A 12 0.57 -31.24 -13.53
CA ALA A 12 0.44 -31.11 -15.00
C ALA A 12 -0.66 -31.87 -15.80
N ASN A 13 -1.38 -31.16 -16.70
CA ASN A 13 -1.22 -31.23 -18.18
C ASN A 13 -2.12 -30.21 -18.95
N GLU A 14 -1.69 -29.76 -20.13
CA GLU A 14 -2.34 -28.91 -21.16
C GLU A 14 -2.54 -29.72 -22.48
N PRO A 15 -3.09 -29.21 -23.62
CA PRO A 15 -3.98 -28.05 -23.89
C PRO A 15 -5.16 -28.37 -24.85
N SER A 16 -6.08 -27.42 -25.13
CA SER A 16 -6.92 -27.44 -26.35
C SER A 16 -7.55 -26.07 -26.69
N GLU A 17 -7.19 -25.63 -27.90
CA GLU A 17 -7.91 -24.91 -28.96
C GLU A 17 -8.57 -23.53 -28.76
N ALA A 18 -8.30 -22.71 -29.78
CA ALA A 18 -8.48 -21.28 -29.89
C ALA A 18 -9.87 -20.88 -30.39
N ALA A 19 -10.38 -19.77 -29.88
CA ALA A 19 -11.40 -18.97 -30.54
C ALA A 19 -11.10 -17.48 -30.37
N CYS A 20 -11.16 -16.76 -31.48
CA CYS A 20 -10.83 -15.35 -31.63
C CYS A 20 -11.76 -14.43 -30.81
N ALA A 21 -11.18 -13.64 -29.92
CA ALA A 21 -11.72 -12.34 -29.53
C ALA A 21 -10.54 -11.37 -29.43
N ALA A 22 -10.66 -10.19 -30.04
CA ALA A 22 -9.67 -9.14 -29.94
C ALA A 22 -9.62 -8.62 -28.50
N GLU A 23 -8.83 -9.28 -27.65
CA GLU A 23 -8.53 -8.78 -26.32
C GLU A 23 -7.72 -7.51 -26.47
N THR A 24 -8.35 -6.40 -26.12
CA THR A 24 -7.62 -5.15 -25.90
C THR A 24 -6.67 -5.45 -24.74
N LEU A 25 -5.39 -5.62 -25.05
CA LEU A 25 -4.32 -5.77 -24.07
C LEU A 25 -4.34 -4.53 -23.16
N THR A 26 -5.17 -4.56 -22.11
CA THR A 26 -5.07 -3.58 -21.02
C THR A 26 -3.65 -3.68 -20.54
N GLU A 27 -2.89 -2.58 -20.71
CA GLU A 27 -1.53 -2.48 -20.22
C GLU A 27 -1.51 -2.96 -18.78
N LYS A 28 -0.88 -4.12 -18.57
CA LYS A 28 -0.85 -4.80 -17.28
C LYS A 28 -0.39 -3.79 -16.24
N ASN A 29 -1.04 -3.83 -15.07
CA ASN A 29 -0.69 -3.00 -13.91
C ASN A 29 -1.10 -1.52 -14.00
N HIS A 30 -2.04 -1.09 -14.85
CA HIS A 30 -2.64 0.25 -14.76
C HIS A 30 -3.98 0.23 -14.02
N CYS A 31 -4.20 1.20 -13.14
CA CYS A 31 -5.46 1.33 -12.42
C CYS A 31 -6.58 1.69 -13.40
N ARG A 32 -7.61 0.85 -13.53
CA ARG A 32 -8.75 1.09 -14.44
C ARG A 32 -9.54 2.37 -14.15
N ARG A 33 -9.41 2.93 -12.94
CA ARG A 33 -10.11 4.16 -12.52
C ARG A 33 -9.37 5.44 -12.89
N CYS A 34 -8.05 5.48 -12.76
CA CYS A 34 -7.26 6.71 -12.94
C CYS A 34 -6.11 6.57 -13.94
N SER A 35 -5.95 5.41 -14.56
CA SER A 35 -4.90 5.08 -15.54
C SER A 35 -3.47 5.29 -15.05
N VAL A 36 -3.24 5.39 -13.74
CA VAL A 36 -1.89 5.44 -13.16
C VAL A 36 -1.33 4.03 -13.03
N HIS A 37 -0.08 3.86 -13.43
CA HIS A 37 0.67 2.62 -13.23
C HIS A 37 0.74 2.27 -11.74
N GLY A 38 0.27 1.08 -11.39
CA GLY A 38 0.29 0.53 -10.05
C GLY A 38 1.61 -0.17 -9.73
N ARG A 39 1.91 -0.29 -8.45
CA ARG A 39 3.08 -1.05 -7.97
C ARG A 39 2.61 -2.44 -7.55
N PRO A 40 3.22 -3.53 -8.00
CA PRO A 40 2.87 -4.87 -7.54
C PRO A 40 2.93 -4.99 -6.02
N VAL A 41 1.94 -5.65 -5.42
CA VAL A 41 1.85 -5.90 -3.97
C VAL A 41 1.52 -7.37 -3.73
N SER A 42 2.08 -7.94 -2.67
CA SER A 42 1.81 -9.34 -2.33
C SER A 42 0.33 -9.54 -1.98
N ARG A 43 -0.26 -10.66 -2.41
CA ARG A 43 -1.63 -11.03 -2.03
C ARG A 43 -1.81 -11.10 -0.52
N LYS A 44 -0.77 -11.53 0.22
CA LYS A 44 -0.75 -11.52 1.69
C LYS A 44 -0.97 -10.11 2.25
N THR A 45 -0.31 -9.09 1.70
CA THR A 45 -0.52 -7.69 2.10
C THR A 45 -1.96 -7.27 1.85
N VAL A 46 -2.49 -7.55 0.64
CA VAL A 46 -3.88 -7.22 0.28
C VAL A 46 -4.86 -7.82 1.28
N LEU A 47 -4.80 -9.14 1.51
CA LEU A 47 -5.67 -9.84 2.45
C LEU A 47 -5.55 -9.30 3.90
N LEU A 48 -4.35 -8.88 4.33
CA LEU A 48 -4.15 -8.29 5.65
C LEU A 48 -4.69 -6.85 5.77
N MET A 49 -5.06 -6.19 4.67
CA MET A 49 -5.64 -4.84 4.70
C MET A 49 -7.15 -4.82 4.50
N LEU A 50 -7.69 -5.78 3.76
CA LEU A 50 -9.11 -5.83 3.44
C LEU A 50 -9.99 -6.12 4.68
N LYS A 51 -11.22 -5.65 4.61
CA LYS A 51 -12.31 -6.05 5.51
C LYS A 51 -12.72 -7.50 5.21
N ALA A 52 -13.28 -8.18 6.20
CA ALA A 52 -13.57 -9.61 6.13
C ALA A 52 -14.58 -9.99 5.05
N ASP A 53 -15.54 -9.11 4.77
CA ASP A 53 -16.63 -9.29 3.80
C ASP A 53 -16.18 -9.32 2.34
N VAL A 54 -14.98 -8.80 2.03
CA VAL A 54 -14.44 -8.76 0.66
C VAL A 54 -13.23 -9.68 0.45
N LEU A 55 -12.79 -10.44 1.46
CA LEU A 55 -11.59 -11.29 1.37
C LEU A 55 -11.68 -12.36 0.26
N GLU A 56 -12.84 -12.98 0.09
CA GLU A 56 -13.06 -14.04 -0.90
C GLU A 56 -12.78 -13.56 -2.34
N GLN A 57 -12.99 -12.26 -2.61
CA GLN A 57 -12.69 -11.65 -3.91
C GLN A 57 -11.19 -11.55 -4.19
N ALA A 58 -10.34 -11.64 -3.16
CA ALA A 58 -8.89 -11.47 -3.23
C ALA A 58 -8.11 -12.79 -3.06
N MET A 59 -8.78 -13.94 -3.11
CA MET A 59 -8.15 -15.25 -2.86
C MET A 59 -7.25 -15.73 -4.00
N SER A 60 -7.51 -15.28 -5.22
CA SER A 60 -6.70 -15.52 -6.42
C SER A 60 -6.26 -14.20 -7.08
N GLY A 61 -5.38 -14.30 -8.08
CA GLY A 61 -4.92 -13.15 -8.85
C GLY A 61 -3.66 -12.48 -8.31
N SER A 62 -3.14 -11.56 -9.13
CA SER A 62 -2.03 -10.66 -8.81
C SER A 62 -2.56 -9.24 -8.69
N TYR A 63 -2.05 -8.51 -7.70
CA TYR A 63 -2.59 -7.21 -7.34
C TYR A 63 -1.53 -6.13 -7.38
N SER A 64 -1.96 -4.94 -7.77
CA SER A 64 -1.16 -3.72 -7.75
C SER A 64 -1.79 -2.65 -6.87
N PHE A 65 -0.95 -1.86 -6.22
CA PHE A 65 -1.32 -0.69 -5.42
C PHE A 65 -1.37 0.57 -6.28
N CYS A 66 -2.50 1.28 -6.26
CA CYS A 66 -2.67 2.57 -6.91
C CYS A 66 -2.15 3.71 -6.02
N ALA A 67 -1.08 4.38 -6.43
CA ALA A 67 -0.48 5.48 -5.66
C ALA A 67 -1.10 6.87 -5.91
N ALA A 68 -2.07 6.98 -6.84
CA ALA A 68 -2.72 8.25 -7.17
C ALA A 68 -3.52 8.77 -5.97
N ARG A 69 -3.28 10.02 -5.54
CA ARG A 69 -3.84 10.57 -4.30
C ARG A 69 -5.36 10.73 -4.33
N ASP A 70 -5.90 11.22 -5.45
CA ASP A 70 -7.34 11.47 -5.62
C ASP A 70 -8.12 10.27 -6.19
N CYS A 71 -7.48 9.10 -6.33
CA CYS A 71 -8.15 7.88 -6.77
C CYS A 71 -8.54 7.02 -5.55
N PRO A 72 -9.83 6.69 -5.34
CA PRO A 72 -10.26 5.93 -4.17
C PRO A 72 -9.79 4.47 -4.20
N VAL A 73 -9.41 3.95 -5.38
CA VAL A 73 -8.86 2.60 -5.54
C VAL A 73 -7.52 2.52 -4.81
N VAL A 74 -7.38 1.53 -3.93
CA VAL A 74 -6.14 1.19 -3.23
C VAL A 74 -5.46 0.02 -3.94
N TYR A 75 -6.20 -1.07 -4.18
CA TYR A 75 -5.71 -2.26 -4.88
C TYR A 75 -6.54 -2.55 -6.11
N PHE A 76 -5.93 -3.11 -7.14
CA PHE A 76 -6.62 -3.63 -8.30
C PHE A 76 -5.92 -4.87 -8.81
N GLU A 77 -6.69 -5.80 -9.37
CA GLU A 77 -6.16 -7.00 -9.99
C GLU A 77 -5.56 -6.68 -11.37
N ASP A 78 -4.35 -7.16 -11.64
CA ASP A 78 -3.59 -6.78 -12.84
C ASP A 78 -4.26 -7.25 -14.14
N ALA A 79 -4.89 -8.43 -14.11
CA ALA A 79 -5.50 -9.08 -15.26
C ALA A 79 -6.99 -9.42 -15.05
N GLY A 80 -7.61 -8.91 -13.99
CA GLY A 80 -8.99 -9.23 -13.65
C GLY A 80 -9.85 -8.00 -13.36
N ILE A 81 -11.03 -8.24 -12.78
CA ILE A 81 -12.06 -7.22 -12.59
C ILE A 81 -12.06 -6.60 -11.19
N HIS A 82 -11.41 -7.26 -10.22
CA HIS A 82 -11.48 -6.86 -8.82
C HIS A 82 -10.71 -5.57 -8.56
N GLN A 83 -11.35 -4.64 -7.88
CA GLN A 83 -10.77 -3.38 -7.40
C GLN A 83 -11.26 -3.14 -5.97
N PHE A 84 -10.34 -2.79 -5.09
CA PHE A 84 -10.61 -2.50 -3.70
C PHE A 84 -10.29 -1.04 -3.42
N THR A 85 -11.25 -0.34 -2.84
CA THR A 85 -11.22 1.08 -2.53
C THR A 85 -10.86 1.31 -1.07
N VAL A 86 -10.71 2.58 -0.69
CA VAL A 86 -10.50 2.97 0.72
C VAL A 86 -11.57 2.41 1.66
N ASP A 87 -12.81 2.22 1.18
CA ASP A 87 -13.92 1.72 1.98
C ASP A 87 -13.87 0.20 2.17
N ASP A 88 -13.07 -0.51 1.38
CA ASP A 88 -12.89 -1.96 1.49
C ASP A 88 -11.76 -2.33 2.46
N LEU A 89 -10.98 -1.34 2.93
CA LEU A 89 -9.86 -1.55 3.84
C LEU A 89 -10.26 -1.31 5.29
N ARG A 90 -9.62 -2.06 6.20
CA ARG A 90 -9.75 -1.90 7.65
C ARG A 90 -8.86 -0.80 8.24
N ILE A 91 -7.98 -0.22 7.41
CA ILE A 91 -7.05 0.83 7.82
C ILE A 91 -7.14 2.05 6.88
N ARG A 92 -6.76 3.21 7.42
CA ARG A 92 -6.67 4.46 6.67
C ARG A 92 -5.38 4.50 5.85
N VAL A 93 -5.47 4.80 4.57
CA VAL A 93 -4.29 4.88 3.68
C VAL A 93 -3.84 6.33 3.53
N GLY A 94 -2.67 6.69 4.08
CA GLY A 94 -2.14 8.05 4.08
C GLY A 94 -2.09 8.73 2.71
N LEU A 95 -1.79 8.00 1.64
CA LEU A 95 -1.80 8.56 0.29
C LEU A 95 -3.20 8.95 -0.21
N LYS A 96 -4.27 8.46 0.42
CA LYS A 96 -5.67 8.60 -0.02
C LYS A 96 -6.48 9.58 0.83
N VAL A 97 -5.86 10.22 1.82
CA VAL A 97 -6.54 11.12 2.76
C VAL A 97 -5.86 12.49 2.79
N LYS A 98 -6.62 13.51 3.19
CA LYS A 98 -6.17 14.92 3.25
C LYS A 98 -6.27 15.52 4.65
N ASP A 99 -7.09 14.92 5.50
CA ASP A 99 -7.33 15.28 6.89
C ASP A 99 -6.59 14.34 7.85
N ASP A 100 -6.38 14.80 9.08
CA ASP A 100 -5.72 14.02 10.12
C ASP A 100 -6.56 12.84 10.61
N PRO A 101 -5.92 11.72 11.00
CA PRO A 101 -4.49 11.44 10.82
C PRO A 101 -4.17 11.09 9.37
N ILE A 102 -2.98 11.47 8.88
CA ILE A 102 -2.43 11.05 7.58
C ILE A 102 -1.30 10.04 7.84
N PRO A 103 -1.57 8.72 7.87
CA PRO A 103 -0.58 7.73 8.30
C PRO A 103 0.61 7.63 7.36
N LEU A 104 1.82 7.59 7.92
CA LEU A 104 3.06 7.47 7.16
C LEU A 104 3.77 6.13 7.45
N CYS A 105 3.93 5.77 8.73
CA CYS A 105 4.58 4.53 9.15
C CYS A 105 3.62 3.60 9.89
N TYR A 106 3.10 2.60 9.18
CA TYR A 106 2.16 1.61 9.74
C TYR A 106 2.80 0.61 10.71
N CYS A 107 4.13 0.52 10.75
CA CYS A 107 4.84 -0.35 11.70
C CYS A 107 4.85 0.25 13.10
N PHE A 108 5.12 1.56 13.21
CA PHE A 108 5.37 2.24 14.48
C PHE A 108 4.34 3.33 14.80
N GLY A 109 3.36 3.54 13.93
CA GLY A 109 2.23 4.45 14.18
C GLY A 109 2.50 5.92 13.91
N PHE A 110 3.54 6.28 13.14
CA PHE A 110 3.81 7.68 12.81
C PHE A 110 2.91 8.22 11.70
N ASP A 111 2.46 9.47 11.86
CA ASP A 111 1.66 10.22 10.89
C ASP A 111 2.21 11.64 10.64
N GLU A 112 1.54 12.42 9.78
CA GLU A 112 1.96 13.82 9.50
C GLU A 112 1.85 14.76 10.71
N ARG A 113 1.04 14.45 11.72
CA ARG A 113 0.94 15.26 12.95
C ARG A 113 2.21 15.12 13.77
N ASP A 114 2.77 13.92 13.91
CA ASP A 114 4.05 13.73 14.63
C ASP A 114 5.17 14.62 14.06
N ILE A 115 5.23 14.74 12.73
CA ILE A 115 6.20 15.59 12.04
C ILE A 115 5.94 17.07 12.33
N ARG A 116 4.68 17.52 12.18
CA ARG A 116 4.31 18.92 12.44
C ARG A 116 4.58 19.31 13.90
N ASP A 117 4.26 18.43 14.84
CA ASP A 117 4.47 18.65 16.26
C ASP A 117 5.96 18.77 16.58
N ASP A 118 6.83 17.92 16.01
CA ASP A 118 8.28 18.05 16.14
C ASP A 118 8.80 19.40 15.60
N ILE A 119 8.35 19.80 14.40
CA ILE A 119 8.75 21.06 13.76
C ILE A 119 8.31 22.25 14.61
N SER A 120 7.07 22.24 15.11
CA SER A 120 6.54 23.32 15.95
C SER A 120 7.36 23.54 17.23
N ARG A 121 7.92 22.46 17.79
CA ARG A 121 8.71 22.52 19.04
C ARG A 121 10.18 22.86 18.81
N THR A 122 10.77 22.40 17.70
CA THR A 122 12.23 22.37 17.54
C THR A 122 12.73 23.06 16.26
N GLY A 123 11.83 23.50 15.39
CA GLY A 123 12.15 24.02 14.05
C GLY A 123 12.54 22.94 13.04
N ASN A 124 12.57 21.66 13.45
CA ASN A 124 12.91 20.54 12.57
C ASN A 124 12.17 19.25 13.03
N THR A 125 12.35 18.12 12.34
CA THR A 125 11.82 16.82 12.76
C THR A 125 12.91 15.75 12.85
N THR A 126 12.73 14.81 13.78
CA THR A 126 13.60 13.62 13.90
C THR A 126 12.86 12.33 13.59
N VAL A 127 11.60 12.42 13.12
CA VAL A 127 10.75 11.27 12.81
C VAL A 127 11.39 10.32 11.78
N PRO A 128 11.95 10.80 10.65
CA PRO A 128 12.63 9.92 9.70
C PRO A 128 13.79 9.12 10.33
N GLU A 129 14.61 9.77 11.16
CA GLU A 129 15.77 9.16 11.83
C GLU A 129 15.31 8.11 12.85
N ARG A 130 14.27 8.41 13.63
CA ARG A 130 13.67 7.49 14.60
C ARG A 130 13.16 6.22 13.91
N ILE A 131 12.43 6.37 12.79
CA ILE A 131 11.92 5.25 12.00
C ILE A 131 13.07 4.45 11.38
N SER A 132 14.06 5.13 10.78
CA SER A 132 15.24 4.51 10.19
C SER A 132 16.01 3.63 11.19
N ARG A 133 16.16 4.11 12.44
CA ARG A 133 16.76 3.31 13.51
C ARG A 133 15.99 2.03 13.78
N LEU A 134 14.67 2.11 13.98
CA LEU A 134 13.84 0.93 14.26
C LEU A 134 13.82 -0.08 13.09
N ILE A 135 13.90 0.40 11.84
CA ILE A 135 14.04 -0.47 10.66
C ILE A 135 15.39 -1.19 10.67
N ARG A 136 16.49 -0.49 10.97
CA ARG A 136 17.84 -1.09 11.04
C ARG A 136 17.96 -2.16 12.13
N GLU A 137 17.23 -2.00 13.23
CA GLU A 137 17.13 -3.00 14.29
C GLU A 137 16.21 -4.19 13.93
N GLY A 138 15.61 -4.19 12.73
CA GLY A 138 14.77 -5.30 12.25
C GLY A 138 13.36 -5.34 12.83
N PHE A 139 12.89 -4.26 13.48
CA PHE A 139 11.57 -4.23 14.13
C PHE A 139 10.40 -3.88 13.20
N CYS A 140 10.65 -3.70 11.89
CA CYS A 140 9.61 -3.36 10.93
C CYS A 140 9.02 -4.60 10.24
N ALA A 141 7.81 -4.46 9.71
CA ALA A 141 7.14 -5.46 8.88
C ALA A 141 6.40 -4.77 7.72
N CYS A 142 7.09 -3.89 7.00
CA CYS A 142 6.48 -3.00 5.99
C CYS A 142 5.75 -3.78 4.89
N GLU A 143 6.27 -4.95 4.52
CA GLU A 143 5.73 -5.84 3.50
C GLU A 143 4.30 -6.29 3.83
N THR A 144 3.92 -6.33 5.11
CA THR A 144 2.61 -6.79 5.55
C THR A 144 1.80 -5.74 6.30
N ARG A 145 2.43 -4.67 6.80
CA ARG A 145 1.77 -3.59 7.55
C ARG A 145 1.53 -2.34 6.72
N ASN A 146 2.36 -2.06 5.72
CA ASN A 146 2.16 -0.90 4.84
C ASN A 146 1.24 -1.31 3.68
N PRO A 147 0.12 -0.60 3.41
CA PRO A 147 -0.73 -0.85 2.25
C PRO A 147 0.04 -0.99 0.93
N SER A 148 1.12 -0.24 0.74
CA SER A 148 1.88 -0.32 -0.51
C SER A 148 2.87 -1.50 -0.58
N GLY A 149 2.96 -2.33 0.47
CA GLY A 149 3.87 -3.47 0.53
C GLY A 149 5.37 -3.12 0.51
N VAL A 150 5.74 -1.84 0.70
CA VAL A 150 7.13 -1.36 0.63
C VAL A 150 7.50 -0.51 1.85
N CYS A 151 8.80 -0.25 2.02
CA CYS A 151 9.31 0.58 3.11
C CYS A 151 8.64 1.97 3.14
N CYS A 152 8.22 2.40 4.34
CA CYS A 152 7.55 3.69 4.55
C CYS A 152 8.46 4.92 4.42
N LEU A 153 9.79 4.77 4.53
CA LEU A 153 10.74 5.89 4.57
C LEU A 153 10.61 6.83 3.36
N GLY A 154 10.26 6.31 2.18
CA GLY A 154 10.03 7.15 1.00
C GLY A 154 8.94 8.19 1.20
N GLU A 155 7.79 7.81 1.75
CA GLU A 155 6.68 8.73 2.01
C GLU A 155 6.93 9.59 3.25
N VAL A 156 7.57 9.02 4.28
CA VAL A 156 7.99 9.76 5.48
C VAL A 156 8.93 10.92 5.12
N ASN A 157 9.97 10.67 4.32
CA ASN A 157 10.93 11.69 3.90
C ASN A 157 10.29 12.77 3.03
N LYS A 158 9.38 12.39 2.12
CA LYS A 158 8.62 13.36 1.32
C LYS A 158 7.75 14.25 2.20
N ALA A 159 7.07 13.67 3.19
CA ALA A 159 6.24 14.41 4.13
C ALA A 159 7.07 15.37 4.99
N ALA A 160 8.18 14.90 5.57
CA ALA A 160 9.11 15.72 6.35
C ALA A 160 9.60 16.94 5.54
N LYS A 161 10.13 16.70 4.32
CA LYS A 161 10.58 17.79 3.45
C LYS A 161 9.47 18.80 3.12
N ARG A 162 8.29 18.31 2.74
CA ARG A 162 7.14 19.17 2.41
C ARG A 162 6.74 20.05 3.60
N LEU A 163 6.65 19.46 4.80
CA LEU A 163 6.18 20.13 6.01
C LEU A 163 7.20 21.14 6.55
N THR A 164 8.50 20.83 6.49
CA THR A 164 9.56 21.78 6.85
C THR A 164 9.61 22.99 5.90
N MET A 165 9.40 22.76 4.59
CA MET A 165 9.38 23.86 3.61
C MET A 165 8.17 24.79 3.77
N SER A 166 6.99 24.26 4.12
CA SER A 166 5.79 25.09 4.35
C SER A 166 5.95 26.04 5.54
N THR A 167 6.65 25.63 6.60
CA THR A 167 6.86 26.48 7.78
C THR A 167 7.86 27.63 7.56
N SER A 168 8.72 27.54 6.55
CA SER A 168 9.69 28.60 6.23
C SER A 168 9.12 29.72 5.36
N SER A 169 7.90 29.59 4.85
CA SER A 169 7.24 30.63 4.02
C SER A 169 6.33 31.56 4.82
N ASP A 170 6.14 31.29 6.12
CA ASP A 170 5.25 32.04 7.02
C ASP A 170 6.02 32.88 8.06
N VAL A 171 7.32 33.11 7.86
CA VAL A 171 8.20 33.96 8.70
C VAL A 171 8.77 35.11 7.89
#